data_AF-A0A445AJQ9-F1
#
_entry.id   AF-A0A445AJQ9-F1
#
_cell.length_a   1.000
_cell.length_b   1.000
_cell.length_c   1.000
_cell.angle_alpha   90.00
_cell.angle_beta   90.00
_cell.angle_gamma   90.00
#
_symmetry.space_group_name_H-M   'P 1'
#
loop_
_entity.id
_entity.type
_entity.pdbx_description
1 polymer ?
#
loop_
_entity_poly.entity_id
_entity_poly.type
_entity_poly.pdbx_seq_one_letter_code
_entity_poly.pdbx_strand_id
1 'polypeptide(L)'
;MIGASPFSSLDHATSFARQLWFKESRIQSWLDAFSGHSHLYRAIGHALASMMRELLHWDRKYRAKFVFEFITSTEMWCSQKILDEVKVFTNSISTLFLWCIVQARYENTLVVELDIAAREEFKLKEHGLERLWERLSRFQIQEACEETGEVVSDSVEKEDIVSFDGSKEVGSTGQKASILSYDLNKTPEENEYPYS
;
A
#
# COMPACT_ATOMS: atom_id res chain seq x y z
N MET A 1 -10.34 -17.83 -3.80
CA MET A 1 -10.29 -16.94 -4.99
C MET A 1 -9.74 -17.66 -6.21
N ILE A 2 -8.51 -18.17 -6.24
CA ILE A 2 -7.91 -18.81 -7.45
C ILE A 2 -8.84 -19.86 -8.09
N GLY A 3 -9.38 -20.81 -7.32
CA GLY A 3 -10.31 -21.84 -7.81
C GLY A 3 -11.72 -21.35 -8.23
N ALA A 4 -12.00 -20.05 -8.13
CA ALA A 4 -13.23 -19.41 -8.63
C ALA A 4 -12.94 -18.46 -9.83
N SER A 5 -11.70 -18.43 -10.30
CA SER A 5 -11.27 -17.72 -11.51
C SER A 5 -11.70 -18.51 -12.76
N PRO A 6 -12.04 -17.85 -13.90
CA PRO A 6 -12.05 -16.41 -14.13
C PRO A 6 -13.28 -15.69 -13.56
N PHE A 7 -13.07 -14.47 -13.06
CA PHE A 7 -14.16 -13.57 -12.69
C PHE A 7 -14.61 -12.74 -13.90
N SER A 8 -15.93 -12.56 -14.04
CA SER A 8 -16.54 -11.80 -15.15
C SER A 8 -16.45 -10.27 -15.00
N SER A 9 -16.27 -9.76 -13.78
CA SER A 9 -16.12 -8.34 -13.50
C SER A 9 -15.43 -8.10 -12.16
N LEU A 10 -14.94 -6.86 -11.96
CA LEU A 10 -14.42 -6.40 -10.67
C LEU A 10 -15.48 -6.56 -9.56
N ASP A 11 -16.72 -6.17 -9.82
CA ASP A 11 -17.82 -6.28 -8.85
C ASP A 11 -18.10 -7.74 -8.43
N HIS A 12 -18.03 -8.68 -9.38
CA HIS A 12 -18.14 -10.12 -9.09
C HIS A 12 -16.95 -10.60 -8.25
N ALA A 13 -15.72 -10.22 -8.59
CA ALA A 13 -14.53 -10.58 -7.82
C ALA A 13 -14.57 -10.00 -6.39
N THR A 14 -14.97 -8.74 -6.24
CA THR A 14 -15.13 -8.05 -4.95
C THR A 14 -16.24 -8.66 -4.12
N SER A 15 -17.40 -8.94 -4.71
CA SER A 15 -18.51 -9.60 -4.02
C SER A 15 -18.14 -11.01 -3.53
N PHE A 16 -17.42 -11.79 -4.36
CA PHE A 16 -16.89 -13.09 -3.97
C PHE A 16 -15.87 -12.98 -2.83
N ALA A 17 -14.94 -12.04 -2.92
CA ALA A 17 -13.96 -11.78 -1.85
C ALA A 17 -14.64 -11.36 -0.54
N ARG A 18 -15.69 -10.54 -0.61
CA ARG A 18 -16.49 -10.07 0.52
C ARG A 18 -17.23 -11.23 1.21
N GLN A 19 -17.83 -12.13 0.44
CA GLN A 19 -18.42 -13.35 0.96
C GLN A 19 -17.38 -14.22 1.67
N LEU A 20 -16.26 -14.50 1.00
CA LEU A 20 -15.19 -15.34 1.55
C LEU A 20 -14.64 -14.75 2.86
N TRP A 21 -14.44 -13.44 2.92
CA TRP A 21 -13.91 -12.74 4.09
C TRP A 21 -14.89 -12.69 5.28
N PHE A 22 -16.17 -12.36 5.07
CA PHE A 22 -17.10 -12.16 6.18
C PHE A 22 -17.95 -13.39 6.56
N LYS A 23 -18.11 -14.38 5.67
CA LYS A 23 -18.95 -15.57 5.92
C LYS A 23 -18.18 -16.88 6.05
N GLU A 24 -17.08 -17.03 5.32
CA GLU A 24 -16.36 -18.32 5.22
C GLU A 24 -15.02 -18.33 5.98
N SER A 25 -14.41 -17.15 6.18
CA SER A 25 -13.17 -17.01 6.94
C SER A 25 -13.41 -17.15 8.44
N ARG A 26 -12.46 -17.79 9.13
CA ARG A 26 -12.45 -17.90 10.60
C ARG A 26 -11.80 -16.67 11.21
N ILE A 27 -12.11 -16.38 12.48
CA ILE A 27 -11.48 -15.30 13.26
C ILE A 27 -9.95 -15.38 13.20
N GLN A 28 -9.36 -16.58 13.24
CA GLN A 28 -7.90 -16.74 13.11
C GLN A 28 -7.38 -16.18 11.78
N SER A 29 -8.07 -16.43 10.66
CA SER A 29 -7.70 -15.89 9.35
C SER A 29 -7.82 -14.37 9.26
N TRP A 30 -8.63 -13.74 10.12
CA TRP A 30 -8.63 -12.29 10.29
C TRP A 30 -7.39 -11.84 11.07
N LEU A 31 -7.12 -12.43 12.24
CA LEU A 31 -5.96 -12.12 13.07
C LEU A 31 -4.62 -12.33 12.34
N ASP A 32 -4.50 -13.39 11.55
CA ASP A 32 -3.33 -13.68 10.73
C ASP A 32 -3.11 -12.56 9.70
N ALA A 33 -4.18 -12.06 9.06
CA ALA A 33 -4.08 -10.95 8.12
C ALA A 33 -3.76 -9.61 8.83
N PHE A 34 -4.29 -9.39 10.03
CA PHE A 34 -4.00 -8.21 10.84
C PHE A 34 -2.50 -8.13 11.19
N SER A 35 -1.87 -9.28 11.42
CA SER A 35 -0.44 -9.36 11.76
C SER A 35 0.51 -8.92 10.63
N GLY A 36 0.02 -8.82 9.39
CA GLY A 36 0.82 -8.46 8.23
C GLY A 36 1.05 -6.95 8.02
N HIS A 37 0.30 -6.07 8.71
CA HIS A 37 0.30 -4.64 8.39
C HIS A 37 0.23 -3.71 9.61
N SER A 38 1.34 -3.03 9.91
CA SER A 38 1.34 -1.93 10.88
C SER A 38 0.94 -0.59 10.24
N HIS A 39 -0.36 -0.42 9.98
CA HIS A 39 -0.90 0.79 9.36
C HIS A 39 -0.71 2.05 10.20
N LEU A 40 -0.63 1.92 11.53
CA LEU A 40 -0.32 3.06 12.40
C LEU A 40 1.10 3.59 12.12
N TYR A 41 2.10 2.72 11.97
CA TYR A 41 3.49 3.13 11.79
C TYR A 41 3.73 3.92 10.50
N ARG A 42 3.04 3.54 9.42
CA ARG A 42 3.15 4.21 8.12
C ARG A 42 2.49 5.60 8.11
N ALA A 43 1.35 5.77 8.79
CA ALA A 43 0.75 7.09 9.04
C ALA A 43 1.59 7.96 9.99
N ILE A 44 2.24 7.35 11.00
CA ILE A 44 3.09 8.03 12.00
C ILE A 44 4.32 8.70 11.35
N GLY A 45 4.86 8.15 10.27
CA GLY A 45 6.08 8.65 9.60
C GLY A 45 6.02 10.09 9.06
N HIS A 46 4.84 10.72 9.00
CA HIS A 46 4.64 12.09 8.53
C HIS A 46 4.08 13.06 9.60
N ALA A 47 3.93 12.60 10.84
CA ALA A 47 3.32 13.37 11.94
C ALA A 47 4.31 14.29 12.66
N LEU A 48 3.77 15.29 13.39
CA LEU A 48 4.58 16.12 14.30
C LEU A 48 5.10 15.29 15.48
N ALA A 49 6.35 15.49 15.88
CA ALA A 49 7.04 14.67 16.90
C ALA A 49 6.30 14.56 18.26
N SER A 50 5.52 15.58 18.64
CA SER A 50 4.64 15.54 19.83
C SER A 50 3.49 14.54 19.66
N MET A 51 2.78 14.60 18.54
CA MET A 51 1.68 13.68 18.21
C MET A 51 2.17 12.24 18.00
N MET A 52 3.37 12.05 17.43
CA MET A 52 3.97 10.72 17.26
C MET A 52 4.08 9.97 18.59
N ARG A 53 4.52 10.64 19.67
CA ARG A 53 4.63 10.04 21.01
C ARG A 53 3.28 9.62 21.58
N GLU A 54 2.25 10.44 21.43
CA GLU A 54 0.90 10.10 21.89
C GLU A 54 0.33 8.92 21.10
N LEU A 55 0.48 8.94 19.78
CA LEU A 55 -0.08 7.91 18.92
C LEU A 55 0.62 6.55 19.12
N LEU A 56 1.93 6.54 19.36
CA LEU A 56 2.70 5.36 19.80
C LEU A 56 2.29 4.86 21.21
N HIS A 57 1.97 5.78 22.13
CA HIS A 57 1.45 5.40 23.45
C HIS A 57 0.07 4.72 23.32
N TRP A 58 -0.81 5.26 22.47
CA TRP A 58 -2.11 4.68 22.19
C TRP A 58 -2.03 3.36 21.42
N ASP A 59 -1.10 3.17 20.46
CA ASP A 59 -0.85 1.87 19.82
C ASP A 59 -0.53 0.79 20.87
N ARG A 60 0.43 1.06 21.76
CA ARG A 60 0.81 0.13 22.82
C ARG A 60 -0.37 -0.21 23.73
N LYS A 61 -1.19 0.79 24.08
CA LYS A 61 -2.37 0.63 24.93
C LYS A 61 -3.49 -0.16 24.22
N TYR A 62 -3.70 0.08 22.94
CA TYR A 62 -4.63 -0.66 22.09
C TYR A 62 -4.21 -2.13 21.95
N ARG A 63 -2.95 -2.38 21.56
CA ARG A 63 -2.37 -3.73 21.42
C ARG A 63 -2.46 -4.51 22.74
N ALA A 64 -2.23 -3.86 23.88
CA ALA A 64 -2.38 -4.48 25.20
C ALA A 64 -3.83 -4.83 25.56
N LYS A 65 -4.84 -4.10 25.04
CA LYS A 65 -6.26 -4.38 25.28
C LYS A 65 -6.84 -5.44 24.32
N PHE A 66 -6.50 -5.35 23.04
CA PHE A 66 -7.15 -6.15 21.97
C PHE A 66 -6.28 -7.29 21.43
N VAL A 67 -4.98 -7.30 21.69
CA VAL A 67 -4.02 -8.36 21.30
C VAL A 67 -3.79 -8.46 19.77
N PHE A 68 -4.25 -7.48 18.99
CA PHE A 68 -3.93 -7.30 17.57
C PHE A 68 -3.58 -5.84 17.24
N GLU A 69 -3.05 -5.59 16.03
CA GLU A 69 -2.63 -4.25 15.61
C GLU A 69 -3.81 -3.36 15.24
N PHE A 70 -3.68 -2.04 15.40
CA PHE A 70 -4.73 -1.11 15.00
C PHE A 70 -4.75 -0.96 13.46
N ILE A 71 -5.90 -1.28 12.87
CA ILE A 71 -6.10 -1.25 11.41
C ILE A 71 -7.10 -0.16 11.04
N THR A 72 -6.77 0.63 10.03
CA THR A 72 -7.65 1.67 9.48
C THR A 72 -7.39 1.88 8.00
N SER A 73 -8.45 2.11 7.22
CA SER A 73 -8.35 2.47 5.80
C SER A 73 -8.07 3.96 5.58
N THR A 74 -7.85 4.79 6.61
CA THR A 74 -7.68 6.25 6.45
C THR A 74 -6.42 6.65 5.69
N GLU A 75 -5.40 5.79 5.60
CA GLU A 75 -4.23 6.02 4.72
C GLU A 75 -4.62 6.17 3.25
N MET A 76 -5.75 5.58 2.83
CA MET A 76 -6.19 5.49 1.44
C MET A 76 -6.64 6.83 0.83
N TRP A 77 -6.89 7.85 1.66
CA TRP A 77 -7.23 9.20 1.21
C TRP A 77 -6.01 10.00 0.73
N CYS A 78 -4.80 9.54 1.07
CA CYS A 78 -3.55 10.16 0.63
C CYS A 78 -3.18 9.70 -0.78
N SER A 79 -3.95 10.16 -1.78
CA SER A 79 -3.45 10.19 -3.16
C SER A 79 -2.12 10.95 -3.18
N GLN A 80 -1.06 10.33 -3.69
CA GLN A 80 0.30 10.90 -3.73
C GLN A 80 0.33 12.34 -4.30
N LYS A 81 -0.55 12.61 -5.26
CA LYS A 81 -0.75 13.90 -5.94
C LYS A 81 -1.38 15.00 -5.06
N ILE A 82 -2.20 14.64 -4.08
CA ILE A 82 -2.82 15.58 -3.12
C ILE A 82 -1.86 15.86 -1.96
N LEU A 83 -1.07 14.85 -1.58
CA LEU A 83 -0.08 15.01 -0.51
C LEU A 83 0.91 16.13 -0.80
N ASP A 84 1.51 16.18 -1.99
CA ASP A 84 2.59 17.15 -2.30
C ASP A 84 2.16 18.62 -2.23
N GLU A 85 0.90 18.96 -2.54
CA GLU A 85 0.44 20.35 -2.59
C GLU A 85 -0.05 20.90 -1.23
N VAL A 86 -0.42 20.02 -0.27
CA VAL A 86 -1.08 20.45 0.99
C VAL A 86 -0.38 19.94 2.27
N LYS A 87 0.80 19.32 2.16
CA LYS A 87 1.55 18.60 3.24
C LYS A 87 1.40 19.15 4.66
N VAL A 88 1.56 20.45 4.86
CA VAL A 88 1.64 21.03 6.22
C VAL A 88 0.27 21.07 6.92
N PHE A 89 -0.82 21.32 6.17
CA PHE A 89 -2.16 21.46 6.75
C PHE A 89 -2.89 20.11 6.83
N THR A 90 -2.74 19.26 5.81
CA THR A 90 -3.35 17.92 5.80
C THR A 90 -2.76 17.00 6.85
N ASN A 91 -1.45 17.06 7.12
CA ASN A 91 -0.83 16.18 8.11
C ASN A 91 -1.42 16.41 9.51
N SER A 92 -1.63 17.66 9.93
CA SER A 92 -2.19 18.00 11.25
C SER A 92 -3.66 17.57 11.40
N ILE A 93 -4.48 17.76 10.36
CA ILE A 93 -5.89 17.34 10.38
C ILE A 93 -6.01 15.81 10.35
N SER A 94 -5.21 15.14 9.51
CA SER A 94 -5.21 13.67 9.41
C SER A 94 -4.73 13.00 10.69
N THR A 95 -3.72 13.53 11.38
CA THR A 95 -3.26 12.97 12.67
C THR A 95 -4.27 13.20 13.78
N LEU A 96 -4.93 14.38 13.85
CA LEU A 96 -6.01 14.63 14.79
C LEU A 96 -7.22 13.72 14.54
N PHE A 97 -7.59 13.50 13.28
CA PHE A 97 -8.67 12.58 12.91
C PHE A 97 -8.34 11.14 13.31
N LEU A 98 -7.11 10.68 13.04
CA LEU A 98 -6.63 9.35 13.43
C LEU A 98 -6.61 9.18 14.96
N TRP A 99 -6.16 10.19 15.71
CA TRP A 99 -6.18 10.22 17.17
C TRP A 99 -7.60 10.09 17.73
N CYS A 100 -8.58 10.83 17.17
CA CYS A 100 -9.99 10.71 17.53
C CYS A 100 -10.55 9.30 17.27
N ILE A 101 -10.21 8.68 16.13
CA ILE A 101 -10.65 7.32 15.80
C ILE A 101 -10.05 6.31 16.78
N VAL A 102 -8.74 6.40 17.08
CA VAL A 102 -8.06 5.50 18.01
C VAL A 102 -8.67 5.59 19.41
N GLN A 103 -8.99 6.80 19.89
CA GLN A 103 -9.69 6.99 21.17
C GLN A 103 -11.09 6.39 21.17
N ALA A 104 -11.91 6.70 20.16
CA ALA A 104 -13.29 6.18 20.06
C ALA A 104 -13.30 4.65 20.00
N ARG A 105 -12.38 4.04 19.24
CA ARG A 105 -12.23 2.59 19.12
C ARG A 105 -11.61 1.94 20.34
N TYR A 106 -10.80 2.66 21.11
CA TYR A 106 -10.27 2.14 22.37
C TYR A 106 -11.38 1.81 23.37
N GLU A 107 -12.51 2.52 23.38
CA GLU A 107 -13.63 2.23 24.31
C GLU A 107 -14.50 1.02 23.88
N ASN A 108 -14.32 0.49 22.67
CA ASN A 108 -15.08 -0.67 22.19
C ASN A 108 -14.85 -1.94 23.01
N THR A 109 -15.82 -2.87 22.93
CA THR A 109 -15.63 -4.26 23.35
C THR A 109 -14.83 -5.01 22.29
N LEU A 110 -14.12 -6.08 22.67
CA LEU A 110 -13.25 -6.83 21.75
C LEU A 110 -14.00 -7.39 20.54
N VAL A 111 -15.26 -7.84 20.71
CA VAL A 111 -16.08 -8.37 19.61
C VAL A 111 -16.46 -7.28 18.60
N VAL A 112 -16.84 -6.09 19.08
CA VAL A 112 -17.16 -4.94 18.21
C VAL A 112 -15.90 -4.46 17.49
N GLU A 113 -14.78 -4.37 18.21
CA GLU A 113 -13.53 -3.89 17.65
C GLU A 113 -12.92 -4.85 16.62
N LEU A 114 -13.09 -6.16 16.82
CA LEU A 114 -12.72 -7.20 15.85
C LEU A 114 -13.53 -7.11 14.55
N ASP A 115 -14.85 -6.87 14.63
CA ASP A 115 -15.69 -6.66 13.44
C ASP A 115 -15.30 -5.37 12.69
N ILE A 116 -15.02 -4.29 13.41
CA ILE A 116 -14.52 -3.04 12.80
C ILE A 116 -13.16 -3.27 12.12
N ALA A 117 -12.21 -3.91 12.80
CA ALA A 117 -10.90 -4.23 12.22
C ALA A 117 -11.01 -5.12 10.97
N ALA A 118 -11.90 -6.12 10.99
CA ALA A 118 -12.20 -6.94 9.82
C ALA A 118 -12.80 -6.13 8.64
N ARG A 119 -13.61 -5.10 8.92
CA ARG A 119 -14.12 -4.17 7.89
C ARG A 119 -13.03 -3.27 7.33
N GLU A 120 -12.16 -2.71 8.18
CA GLU A 120 -11.06 -1.85 7.74
C GLU A 120 -10.05 -2.63 6.88
N GLU A 121 -9.67 -3.85 7.27
CA GLU A 121 -8.90 -4.77 6.43
C GLU A 121 -9.57 -5.05 5.08
N PHE A 122 -10.90 -5.25 5.07
CA PHE A 122 -11.59 -5.55 3.83
C PHE A 122 -11.52 -4.39 2.84
N LYS A 123 -11.70 -3.15 3.29
CA LYS A 123 -11.55 -1.95 2.44
C LYS A 123 -10.16 -1.88 1.79
N LEU A 124 -9.11 -2.21 2.54
CA LEU A 124 -7.74 -2.24 2.03
C LEU A 124 -7.56 -3.31 0.93
N LYS A 125 -8.16 -4.49 1.12
CA LYS A 125 -8.16 -5.59 0.14
C LYS A 125 -9.01 -5.31 -1.09
N GLU A 126 -10.15 -4.66 -0.90
CA GLU A 126 -11.07 -4.20 -1.94
C GLU A 126 -10.34 -3.22 -2.89
N HIS A 127 -9.67 -2.21 -2.34
CA HIS A 127 -8.84 -1.31 -3.15
C HIS A 127 -7.60 -1.97 -3.76
N GLY A 128 -7.00 -2.95 -3.07
CA GLY A 128 -5.95 -3.80 -3.64
C GLY A 128 -6.44 -4.55 -4.88
N LEU A 129 -7.69 -5.04 -4.85
CA LEU A 129 -8.34 -5.72 -5.95
C LEU A 129 -8.71 -4.77 -7.10
N GLU A 130 -9.24 -3.57 -6.81
CA GLU A 130 -9.45 -2.48 -7.79
C GLU A 130 -8.15 -2.21 -8.58
N ARG A 131 -7.05 -1.95 -7.84
CA ARG A 131 -5.74 -1.63 -8.43
C ARG A 131 -5.14 -2.77 -9.25
N LEU A 132 -5.39 -4.02 -8.86
CA LEU A 132 -5.00 -5.19 -9.66
C LEU A 132 -5.86 -5.33 -10.92
N TRP A 133 -7.17 -5.10 -10.81
CA TRP A 133 -8.10 -5.17 -11.95
C TRP A 133 -7.78 -4.13 -13.02
N GLU A 134 -7.53 -2.88 -12.63
CA GLU A 134 -7.09 -1.84 -13.59
C GLU A 134 -5.81 -2.23 -14.34
N ARG A 135 -4.85 -2.89 -13.66
CA ARG A 135 -3.61 -3.36 -14.30
C ARG A 135 -3.92 -4.44 -15.34
N LEU A 136 -4.76 -5.41 -14.99
CA LEU A 136 -5.18 -6.49 -15.89
C LEU A 136 -5.93 -5.94 -17.12
N SER A 137 -6.87 -5.00 -16.93
CA SER A 137 -7.57 -4.35 -18.05
C SER A 137 -6.63 -3.60 -18.99
N ARG A 138 -5.61 -2.92 -18.46
CA ARG A 138 -4.59 -2.26 -19.29
C ARG A 138 -3.75 -3.25 -20.11
N PHE A 139 -3.39 -4.41 -19.55
CA PHE A 139 -2.68 -5.46 -20.30
C PHE A 139 -3.53 -6.07 -21.41
N GLN A 140 -4.80 -6.41 -21.15
CA GLN A 140 -5.69 -6.98 -22.18
C GLN A 140 -5.93 -6.05 -23.36
N ILE A 141 -5.99 -4.73 -23.13
CA ILE A 141 -6.13 -3.73 -24.20
C ILE A 141 -4.86 -3.69 -25.09
N GLN A 142 -3.67 -3.77 -24.48
CA GLN A 142 -2.41 -3.82 -25.23
C GLN A 142 -2.29 -5.09 -26.07
N GLU A 143 -2.59 -6.25 -25.47
CA GLU A 143 -2.52 -7.57 -26.11
C GLU A 143 -3.49 -7.67 -27.32
N ALA A 144 -4.72 -7.17 -27.18
CA ALA A 144 -5.69 -7.10 -28.29
C ALA A 144 -5.28 -6.13 -29.41
N CYS A 145 -4.57 -5.04 -29.09
CA CYS A 145 -4.01 -4.14 -30.09
C CYS A 145 -2.85 -4.77 -30.88
N GLU A 146 -2.09 -5.69 -30.28
CA GLU A 146 -1.01 -6.43 -30.94
C GLU A 146 -1.56 -7.61 -31.77
N GLU A 147 -2.61 -8.30 -31.30
CA GLU A 147 -3.24 -9.43 -32.00
C GLU A 147 -4.02 -9.00 -33.26
N THR A 148 -4.44 -7.74 -33.38
CA THR A 148 -5.15 -7.22 -34.58
C THR A 148 -4.18 -6.86 -35.73
N GLY A 149 -2.89 -7.19 -35.60
CA GLY A 149 -1.81 -6.76 -36.50
C GLY A 149 -1.61 -7.52 -37.83
N GLU A 150 -2.60 -8.26 -38.34
CA GLU A 150 -2.47 -9.00 -39.62
C GLU A 150 -3.47 -8.56 -40.70
N VAL A 151 -3.15 -7.48 -41.42
CA VAL A 151 -3.63 -7.25 -42.80
C VAL A 151 -2.52 -6.66 -43.68
N VAL A 152 -1.91 -7.54 -44.47
CA VAL A 152 -1.34 -7.33 -45.82
C VAL A 152 -0.38 -6.14 -46.05
N SER A 153 0.89 -6.49 -46.25
CA SER A 153 1.88 -5.63 -46.93
C SER A 153 1.53 -5.41 -48.40
N ASP A 154 1.51 -4.15 -48.87
CA ASP A 154 2.13 -3.75 -50.14
C ASP A 154 2.10 -2.22 -50.34
N SER A 155 3.25 -1.56 -50.25
CA SER A 155 3.79 -0.73 -51.35
C SER A 155 5.15 -0.12 -51.00
N VAL A 156 6.12 -0.38 -51.88
CA VAL A 156 7.36 0.39 -52.08
C VAL A 156 6.93 1.79 -52.63
N GLU A 157 7.50 2.97 -52.37
CA GLU A 157 8.82 3.52 -52.04
C GLU A 157 8.63 4.81 -51.17
N LYS A 158 9.61 5.58 -50.64
CA LYS A 158 11.08 5.66 -50.84
C LYS A 158 11.85 6.23 -49.63
N GLU A 159 13.18 6.19 -49.77
CA GLU A 159 14.28 7.00 -49.20
C GLU A 159 13.94 8.35 -48.51
N ASP A 160 14.47 8.54 -47.29
CA ASP A 160 15.63 9.44 -47.10
C ASP A 160 16.52 8.95 -45.94
N ILE A 161 17.84 9.02 -46.10
CA ILE A 161 18.84 8.56 -45.13
C ILE A 161 19.50 9.79 -44.49
N VAL A 162 19.04 10.17 -43.30
CA VAL A 162 19.76 11.16 -42.48
C VAL A 162 20.49 10.43 -41.35
N SER A 163 21.76 10.14 -41.63
CA SER A 163 22.72 9.71 -40.61
C SER A 163 22.99 10.87 -39.64
N PHE A 164 22.90 10.61 -38.34
CA PHE A 164 23.39 11.54 -37.32
C PHE A 164 24.29 10.79 -36.33
N ASP A 165 25.58 10.77 -36.64
CA ASP A 165 26.62 10.51 -35.66
C ASP A 165 26.59 11.60 -34.59
N GLY A 166 26.77 11.20 -33.34
CA GLY A 166 26.45 12.01 -32.17
C GLY A 166 26.90 11.38 -30.86
N SER A 167 27.95 10.55 -30.89
CA SER A 167 28.58 10.02 -29.69
C SER A 167 29.05 11.14 -28.76
N LYS A 168 28.42 11.26 -27.58
CA LYS A 168 29.02 11.95 -26.43
C LYS A 168 28.86 11.12 -25.15
N GLU A 169 29.95 10.41 -24.88
CA GLU A 169 30.35 9.90 -23.58
C GLU A 169 30.16 10.94 -22.46
N VAL A 170 29.38 10.58 -21.44
CA VAL A 170 29.31 11.31 -20.17
C VAL A 170 29.63 10.32 -19.06
N GLY A 171 30.81 10.46 -18.45
CA GLY A 171 31.27 9.60 -17.38
C GLY A 171 30.37 9.72 -16.14
N SER A 172 29.68 8.64 -15.79
CA SER A 172 28.98 8.54 -14.50
C SER A 172 29.99 8.13 -13.42
N THR A 173 30.51 9.12 -12.70
CA THR A 173 31.37 8.91 -11.52
C THR A 173 30.64 8.05 -10.50
N GLY A 174 31.16 6.86 -10.23
CA GLY A 174 30.50 5.88 -9.38
C GLY A 174 30.29 6.35 -7.95
N GLN A 175 29.03 6.60 -7.58
CA GLN A 175 28.62 6.60 -6.18
C GLN A 175 28.53 5.17 -5.70
N LYS A 176 29.50 4.75 -4.87
CA LYS A 176 29.37 3.53 -4.08
C LYS A 176 28.20 3.69 -3.12
N ALA A 177 27.08 3.02 -3.40
CA ALA A 177 26.05 2.81 -2.40
C ALA A 177 26.64 1.95 -1.29
N SER A 178 26.95 2.56 -0.13
CA SER A 178 27.33 1.82 1.06
C SER A 178 26.13 0.98 1.52
N ILE A 179 26.20 -0.32 1.26
CA ILE A 179 25.24 -1.30 1.78
C ILE A 179 25.32 -1.26 3.31
N LEU A 180 24.19 -0.95 3.95
CA LEU A 180 24.02 -1.02 5.40
C LEU A 180 24.25 -2.46 5.88
N SER A 181 25.41 -2.73 6.47
CA SER A 181 25.71 -4.00 7.12
C SER A 181 25.12 -4.01 8.54
N TYR A 182 23.89 -4.52 8.67
CA TYR A 182 23.27 -4.73 9.98
C TYR A 182 23.77 -6.06 10.58
N ASP A 183 24.58 -5.98 11.63
CA ASP A 183 25.11 -7.16 12.33
C ASP A 183 24.08 -7.70 13.33
N LEU A 184 23.45 -8.83 12.98
CA LEU A 184 22.41 -9.48 13.77
C LEU A 184 22.90 -10.04 15.11
N ASN A 185 24.21 -10.03 15.38
CA ASN A 185 24.78 -10.52 16.64
C ASN A 185 24.93 -9.42 17.71
N LYS A 186 24.63 -8.16 17.38
CA LYS A 186 24.73 -7.01 18.29
C LYS A 186 23.36 -6.55 18.78
N THR A 187 23.32 -5.96 19.97
CA THR A 187 22.08 -5.38 20.51
C THR A 187 21.78 -4.02 19.85
N PRO A 188 20.51 -3.57 19.79
CA PRO A 188 20.14 -2.35 19.07
C PRO A 188 20.82 -1.06 19.58
N GLU A 189 21.25 -1.05 20.85
CA GLU A 189 21.96 0.08 21.47
C GLU A 189 23.45 0.16 21.07
N GLU A 190 24.04 -0.93 20.57
CA GLU A 190 25.44 -0.98 20.10
C GLU A 190 25.60 -0.64 18.61
N ASN A 191 24.50 -0.40 17.90
CA ASN A 191 24.50 -0.08 16.48
C ASN A 191 24.43 1.44 16.30
N GLU A 192 25.54 2.07 15.92
CA GLU A 192 25.65 3.53 15.82
C GLU A 192 24.68 4.11 14.77
N TYR A 193 23.64 4.80 15.25
CA TYR A 193 22.81 5.66 14.41
C TYR A 193 23.48 7.04 14.27
N PRO A 194 23.67 7.58 13.04
CA PRO A 194 24.51 8.76 12.80
C PRO A 194 23.82 10.10 13.08
N TYR A 195 22.91 10.14 14.06
CA TYR A 195 22.18 11.35 14.47
C TYR A 195 22.04 11.41 15.99
N SER A 196 23.12 11.88 16.63
CA SER A 196 23.18 12.34 18.03
C SER A 196 23.08 13.86 18.08
#